data_AF-A0A7X3U9R6-F1
#
_entry.id   AF-A0A7X3U9R6-F1
#
_cell.length_a   1.000
_cell.length_b   1.000
_cell.length_c   1.000
_cell.angle_alpha   90.00
_cell.angle_beta   90.00
_cell.angle_gamma   90.00
#
_symmetry.space_group_name_H-M   'P 1'
#
loop_
_entity.id
_entity.type
_entity.pdbx_description
1 polymer ?
#
loop_
_entity_poly.entity_id
_entity_poly.type
_entity_poly.pdbx_seq_one_letter_code
_entity_poly.pdbx_strand_id
1 'polypeptide(L)' 'MEGWPEAVPDNGRAERLGLGGSPLPAVVLFDTAIQEVLPVGFGVLAEDQLADRIFALTALEAGHDF' A
#
# COMPACT_ATOMS: atom_id res chain seq x y z
N MET A 1 11.67 -19.73 -5.35
CA MET A 1 10.21 -19.57 -5.41
C MET A 1 9.84 -19.65 -6.88
N GLU A 2 9.31 -20.78 -7.33
CA GLU A 2 9.00 -20.98 -8.75
C GLU A 2 7.94 -19.93 -9.17
N GLY A 3 8.21 -19.19 -10.26
CA GLY A 3 7.33 -18.11 -10.77
C GLY A 3 7.73 -16.68 -10.42
N TRP A 4 8.60 -16.44 -9.42
CA TRP A 4 9.00 -15.09 -8.99
C TRP A 4 10.52 -15.00 -8.79
N PRO A 5 11.32 -14.89 -9.88
CA PRO A 5 12.78 -14.95 -9.82
C PRO A 5 13.40 -13.77 -9.04
N GLU A 6 12.74 -12.62 -9.01
CA GLU A 6 13.17 -11.41 -8.30
C GLU A 6 12.56 -11.28 -6.90
N ALA A 7 11.86 -12.32 -6.40
CA ALA A 7 11.28 -12.28 -5.07
C ALA A 7 12.39 -12.15 -4.01
N VAL A 8 12.32 -11.06 -3.24
CA VAL A 8 13.24 -10.82 -2.14
C VAL A 8 12.59 -11.34 -0.85
N PRO A 9 13.28 -12.19 -0.04
CA PRO A 9 12.81 -12.55 1.29
C PRO A 9 12.55 -11.29 2.12
N ASP A 10 11.53 -11.32 2.98
CA ASP A 10 11.33 -10.21 3.90
C ASP A 10 12.54 -10.08 4.83
N ASN A 11 13.13 -8.90 4.85
CA ASN A 11 14.30 -8.53 5.64
C ASN A 11 13.96 -7.40 6.63
N GLY A 12 12.69 -7.32 7.04
CA GLY A 12 12.16 -6.29 7.93
C GLY A 12 11.75 -5.02 7.20
N ARG A 13 11.73 -5.02 5.86
CA ARG A 13 11.25 -3.87 5.07
C ARG A 13 9.78 -3.57 5.35
N ALA A 14 8.94 -4.61 5.43
CA ALA A 14 7.53 -4.44 5.74
C ALA A 14 7.34 -3.84 7.14
N GLU A 15 8.05 -4.36 8.13
CA GLU A 15 8.00 -3.85 9.51
C GLU A 15 8.45 -2.38 9.60
N ARG A 16 9.54 -2.00 8.91
CA ARG A 16 10.02 -0.60 8.87
C ARG A 16 9.05 0.36 8.17
N LEU A 17 8.16 -0.16 7.33
CA LEU A 17 7.08 0.59 6.68
C LEU A 17 5.77 0.54 7.50
N GLY A 18 5.78 -0.02 8.71
CA GLY A 18 4.58 -0.19 9.55
C GLY A 18 3.64 -1.29 9.08
N LEU A 19 4.06 -2.14 8.14
CA LEU A 19 3.27 -3.23 7.54
C LEU A 19 3.55 -4.59 8.19
N GLY A 20 4.19 -4.61 9.37
CA GLY A 20 4.51 -5.86 10.08
C GLY A 20 3.26 -6.72 10.29
N GLY A 21 3.32 -7.99 9.90
CA GLY A 21 2.19 -8.92 10.01
C GLY A 21 1.04 -8.69 9.02
N SER A 22 1.14 -7.69 8.13
CA SER A 22 0.17 -7.49 7.06
C SER A 22 0.41 -8.44 5.88
N PRO A 23 -0.61 -8.77 5.07
CA PRO A 23 -0.43 -9.53 3.84
C PRO A 23 0.51 -8.80 2.86
N LEU A 24 1.35 -9.55 2.14
CA LEU A 24 2.22 -9.03 1.09
C LEU A 24 1.97 -9.78 -0.23
N PRO A 25 2.16 -9.16 -1.41
CA PRO A 25 2.66 -7.80 -1.64
C PRO A 25 1.66 -6.70 -1.24
N ALA A 26 2.16 -5.49 -0.98
CA ALA A 26 1.35 -4.32 -0.64
C ALA A 26 1.67 -3.14 -1.57
N VAL A 27 0.65 -2.36 -1.91
CA VAL A 27 0.79 -1.06 -2.57
C VAL A 27 0.45 0.02 -1.55
N VAL A 28 1.33 0.99 -1.40
CA VAL A 28 1.22 2.04 -0.38
C VAL A 28 1.55 3.40 -0.98
N LEU A 29 0.95 4.45 -0.43
CA LEU A 29 1.41 5.83 -0.60
C LEU A 29 2.37 6.15 0.55
N PHE A 30 3.42 6.91 0.26
CA PHE A 30 4.30 7.46 1.29
C PHE A 30 4.07 8.96 1.38
N ASP A 31 3.56 9.42 2.51
CA ASP A 31 3.42 10.85 2.78
C ASP A 31 4.78 11.41 3.18
N THR A 32 5.35 12.23 2.30
CA THR A 32 6.67 12.83 2.53
C THR A 32 6.68 13.96 3.57
N ALA A 33 5.52 14.55 3.89
CA ALA A 33 5.41 15.64 4.86
C ALA A 33 5.45 15.13 6.30
N ILE A 34 4.72 14.04 6.58
CA ILE A 34 4.68 13.40 7.91
C ILE A 34 5.54 12.14 8.00
N GLN A 35 6.14 11.70 6.88
CA GLN A 35 7.00 10.52 6.77
C GLN A 35 6.31 9.21 7.16
N GLU A 36 5.02 9.09 6.83
CA GLU A 36 4.20 7.93 7.15
C GLU A 36 3.77 7.17 5.90
N VAL A 37 3.49 5.88 6.07
CA VAL A 37 3.02 4.98 5.02
C VAL A 37 1.52 4.81 5.14
N LEU A 38 0.80 5.03 4.03
CA LEU A 38 -0.65 4.85 3.93
C LEU A 38 -0.96 3.68 2.99
N PRO A 39 -1.57 2.58 3.49
CA PRO A 39 -1.90 1.44 2.64
C PRO A 39 -2.96 1.77 1.60
N VAL A 40 -2.68 1.49 0.32
CA VAL A 40 -3.68 1.56 -0.76
C VAL A 40 -4.35 0.20 -0.96
N GLY A 41 -3.60 -0.89 -0.80
CA GLY A 41 -4.15 -2.23 -0.81
C GLY A 41 -3.10 -3.31 -0.80
N PHE A 42 -3.57 -4.55 -0.75
CA PHE A 42 -2.77 -5.76 -0.61
C PHE A 42 -3.08 -6.75 -1.73
N GLY A 43 -2.08 -7.54 -2.13
CA GLY A 43 -2.20 -8.52 -3.19
C GLY A 43 -2.30 -7.89 -4.58
N VAL A 44 -2.95 -8.62 -5.50
CA VAL A 44 -3.19 -8.16 -6.87
C VAL A 44 -4.38 -7.20 -6.86
N LEU A 45 -4.20 -6.01 -7.44
CA LEU A 45 -5.21 -4.98 -7.58
C LEU A 45 -5.42 -4.67 -9.06
N ALA A 46 -6.67 -4.46 -9.46
CA ALA A 46 -6.98 -3.91 -10.77
C ALA A 46 -6.62 -2.41 -10.81
N GLU A 47 -6.34 -1.90 -12.01
CA GLU A 47 -5.90 -0.52 -12.22
C GLU A 47 -6.96 0.50 -11.76
N ASP A 48 -8.22 0.25 -12.09
CA ASP A 48 -9.36 1.08 -11.69
C ASP A 48 -9.51 1.14 -10.17
N GLN A 49 -9.45 -0.02 -9.51
CA GLN A 49 -9.50 -0.12 -8.06
C GLN A 49 -8.34 0.61 -7.38
N LEU A 50 -7.15 0.60 -7.99
CA LEU A 50 -6.00 1.33 -7.49
C LEU A 50 -6.23 2.85 -7.60
N ALA A 51 -6.69 3.32 -8.76
CA ALA A 51 -6.94 4.74 -9.02
C ALA A 51 -8.02 5.31 -8.07
N ASP A 52 -9.13 4.59 -7.90
CA ASP A 52 -10.23 5.01 -7.02
C ASP A 52 -9.78 5.16 -5.57
N ARG A 53 -8.97 4.22 -5.08
CA ARG A 53 -8.46 4.29 -3.70
C ARG A 53 -7.45 5.41 -3.51
N ILE A 54 -6.55 5.64 -4.48
CA ILE A 54 -5.62 6.77 -4.41
C ILE A 54 -6.42 8.08 -4.38
N PHE A 55 -7.46 8.21 -5.21
CA PHE A 55 -8.32 9.38 -5.20
C PHE A 55 -9.00 9.56 -3.84
N ALA A 56 -9.61 8.50 -3.30
CA ALA A 56 -10.26 8.55 -2.00
C ALA A 56 -9.31 8.98 -0.87
N LEU A 57 -8.07 8.47 -0.86
CA LEU A 57 -7.09 8.76 0.20
C LEU A 57 -6.45 10.14 0.09
N THR A 58 -6.46 10.78 -1.09
CA THR A 58 -5.70 12.02 -1.34
C THR A 58 -6.58 13.24 -1.62
N ALA A 59 -7.81 13.05 -2.08
CA ALA A 59 -8.67 14.12 -2.56
C ALA A 59 -9.97 14.28 -1.76
N LEU A 60 -10.36 13.27 -0.98
CA LEU A 60 -11.55 13.35 -0.13
C LEU A 60 -11.14 13.83 1.26
N GLU A 61 -11.84 14.85 1.77
CA GLU A 61 -11.75 15.21 3.18
C GLU A 61 -12.48 14.15 4.01
N ALA A 62 -11.86 13.71 5.11
CA ALA A 62 -12.47 12.75 6.03
C ALA A 62 -13.82 13.31 6.53
N GLY A 63 -14.91 12.64 6.14
CA GLY A 63 -16.29 13.06 6.46
C GLY A 63 -17.11 13.59 5.28
N HIS A 64 -16.60 13.55 4.05
CA HIS A 64 -17.32 13.89 2.82
C HIS A 64 -17.65 12.69 1.90
N ASP A 65 -17.91 11.53 2.51
CA ASP A 65 -18.54 10.40 1.84
C ASP A 65 -20.04 10.40 2.22
N PHE A 66 -20.93 10.36 1.21
CA PHE A 66 -22.40 10.51 1.31
C PHE A 66 -23.10 9.62 2.34
#